data_AF-A0A9X5PZT4-F1
#
_entry.id   AF-A0A9X5PZT4-F1
#
_cell.length_a   1.000
_cell.length_b   1.000
_cell.length_c   1.000
_cell.angle_alpha   90.00
_cell.angle_beta   90.00
_cell.angle_gamma   90.00
#
_symmetry.space_group_name_H-M   'P 1'
#
loop_
_entity.id
_entity.type
_entity.pdbx_description
1 polymer ?
#
loop_
_entity_poly.entity_id
_entity_poly.type
_entity_poly.pdbx_seq_one_letter_code
_entity_poly.pdbx_strand_id
1 'polypeptide(L)'
;MNLSQLEIILRAHKIWVRSEGQKGKRADLSFMDLRGAPLDNADLTRAIMIGANLQGASLNNTLLCRAFMPFADLSGTTLLNTDFSHAKLMAANLRDADMRTARLEGADLQGAMTGGTRLPDSSTKASLKMVVIEILVIRR
;
A
#
# COMPACT_ATOMS: atom_id res chain seq x y z
N MET A 1 -5.79 -15.10 7.26
CA MET A 1 -7.12 -15.24 6.61
C MET A 1 -6.97 -16.20 5.42
N ASN A 2 -7.99 -17.00 5.07
CA ASN A 2 -7.87 -17.87 3.88
C ASN A 2 -8.25 -17.14 2.57
N LEU A 3 -7.87 -17.70 1.41
CA LEU A 3 -8.08 -17.06 0.10
C LEU A 3 -9.56 -16.85 -0.23
N SER A 4 -10.43 -17.81 0.11
CA SER A 4 -11.87 -17.69 -0.14
C SER A 4 -12.49 -16.53 0.64
N GLN A 5 -12.10 -16.35 1.91
CA GLN A 5 -12.53 -15.23 2.74
C GLN A 5 -12.04 -13.90 2.18
N LEU A 6 -10.75 -13.83 1.77
CA LEU A 6 -10.18 -12.65 1.15
C LEU A 6 -10.96 -12.28 -0.13
N GLU A 7 -11.24 -13.25 -0.99
CA GLU A 7 -11.96 -13.02 -2.23
C GLU A 7 -13.38 -12.46 -1.99
N ILE A 8 -14.09 -12.96 -0.98
CA ILE A 8 -15.41 -12.44 -0.59
C ILE A 8 -15.31 -10.96 -0.20
N ILE A 9 -14.31 -10.59 0.60
CA ILE A 9 -14.07 -9.20 1.01
C ILE A 9 -13.77 -8.33 -0.21
N LEU A 10 -12.87 -8.78 -1.09
CA LEU A 10 -12.48 -8.03 -2.30
C LEU A 10 -13.67 -7.82 -3.26
N ARG A 11 -14.52 -8.85 -3.44
CA ARG A 11 -15.75 -8.74 -4.26
C ARG A 11 -16.73 -7.73 -3.67
N ALA A 12 -16.98 -7.81 -2.35
CA ALA A 12 -17.86 -6.86 -1.67
C ALA A 12 -17.31 -5.42 -1.72
N HIS A 13 -15.99 -5.27 -1.63
CA HIS A 13 -15.32 -3.97 -1.72
C HIS A 13 -15.36 -3.37 -3.11
N LYS A 14 -15.18 -4.17 -4.15
CA LYS A 14 -15.31 -3.72 -5.55
C LYS A 14 -16.71 -3.18 -5.85
N ILE A 15 -17.76 -3.80 -5.29
CA ILE A 15 -19.14 -3.27 -5.38
C ILE A 15 -19.24 -1.95 -4.61
N TRP A 16 -18.60 -1.85 -3.45
CA TRP A 16 -18.57 -0.64 -2.64
C TRP A 16 -17.87 0.53 -3.34
N VAL A 17 -16.72 0.32 -3.98
CA VAL A 17 -16.03 1.37 -4.74
C VAL A 17 -16.90 1.84 -5.91
N ARG A 18 -17.43 0.90 -6.71
CA ARG A 18 -18.25 1.22 -7.90
C ARG A 18 -19.56 1.93 -7.60
N SER A 19 -20.11 1.71 -6.40
CA SER A 19 -21.35 2.34 -5.96
C SER A 19 -21.11 3.59 -5.11
N GLU A 20 -19.86 4.05 -5.03
CA GLU A 20 -19.45 5.18 -4.18
C GLU A 20 -19.89 5.02 -2.71
N GLY A 21 -19.96 3.76 -2.25
CA GLY A 21 -20.32 3.39 -0.90
C GLY A 21 -21.80 3.09 -0.65
N GLN A 22 -22.65 3.15 -1.68
CA GLN A 22 -24.09 2.87 -1.53
C GLN A 22 -24.42 1.38 -1.41
N LYS A 23 -23.59 0.48 -1.97
CA LYS A 23 -23.80 -0.97 -1.98
C LYS A 23 -22.51 -1.71 -1.64
N GLY A 24 -22.60 -2.99 -1.28
CA GLY A 24 -21.42 -3.79 -0.92
C GLY A 24 -20.84 -3.40 0.45
N LYS A 25 -19.57 -3.71 0.69
CA LYS A 25 -18.90 -3.44 1.96
C LYS A 25 -17.47 -2.96 1.73
N ARG A 26 -17.10 -1.82 2.30
CA ARG A 26 -15.72 -1.34 2.33
C ARG A 26 -14.81 -2.41 2.93
N ALA A 27 -13.67 -2.69 2.29
CA ALA A 27 -12.69 -3.62 2.84
C ALA A 27 -12.11 -3.05 4.14
N ASP A 28 -12.25 -3.83 5.21
CA ASP A 28 -11.49 -3.67 6.44
C ASP A 28 -10.67 -4.95 6.62
N LEU A 29 -9.36 -4.80 6.45
CA LEU A 29 -8.35 -5.84 6.57
C LEU A 29 -7.39 -5.54 7.72
N SER A 30 -7.80 -4.66 8.65
CA SER A 30 -6.96 -4.25 9.77
C SER A 30 -6.53 -5.47 10.59
N PHE A 31 -5.24 -5.51 10.93
CA PHE A 31 -4.59 -6.56 11.72
C PHE A 31 -4.70 -7.98 11.13
N MET A 32 -5.12 -8.12 9.88
CA MET A 32 -5.20 -9.43 9.22
C MET A 32 -3.83 -9.89 8.76
N ASP A 33 -3.60 -11.19 8.85
CA ASP A 33 -2.48 -11.87 8.20
C ASP A 33 -2.82 -12.15 6.72
N LEU A 34 -2.13 -11.42 5.85
CA LEU A 34 -2.19 -11.40 4.38
C LEU A 34 -0.82 -11.69 3.77
N ARG A 35 0.10 -12.34 4.51
CA ARG A 35 1.43 -12.67 3.99
C ARG A 35 1.33 -13.48 2.70
N GLY A 36 2.07 -13.05 1.68
CA GLY A 36 2.06 -13.69 0.37
C GLY A 36 0.72 -13.64 -0.37
N ALA A 37 -0.25 -12.81 0.07
CA ALA A 37 -1.56 -12.75 -0.57
C ALA A 37 -1.45 -12.27 -2.04
N PRO A 38 -2.20 -12.90 -2.97
CA PRO A 38 -2.26 -12.48 -4.36
C PRO A 38 -3.26 -11.32 -4.51
N LEU A 39 -2.80 -10.08 -4.33
CA LEU A 39 -3.62 -8.87 -4.41
C LEU A 39 -3.41 -8.09 -5.71
N ASP A 40 -2.72 -8.68 -6.68
CA ASP A 40 -2.50 -8.07 -8.00
C ASP A 40 -3.82 -7.64 -8.63
N ASN A 41 -3.84 -6.43 -9.19
CA ASN A 41 -5.01 -5.81 -9.84
C ASN A 41 -6.22 -5.61 -8.92
N ALA A 42 -6.09 -5.81 -7.60
CA ALA A 42 -7.18 -5.53 -6.68
C ALA A 42 -7.49 -4.03 -6.62
N ASP A 43 -8.78 -3.71 -6.52
CA ASP A 43 -9.22 -2.36 -6.19
C ASP A 43 -9.44 -2.29 -4.68
N LEU A 44 -8.49 -1.69 -3.99
CA LEU A 44 -8.48 -1.44 -2.54
C LEU A 44 -8.59 0.08 -2.25
N THR A 45 -9.20 0.83 -3.17
CA THR A 45 -9.43 2.27 -3.03
C THR A 45 -10.19 2.56 -1.74
N ARG A 46 -9.61 3.40 -0.88
CA ARG A 46 -10.13 3.76 0.45
C ARG A 46 -10.24 2.57 1.43
N ALA A 47 -9.62 1.42 1.18
CA ALA A 47 -9.62 0.30 2.15
C ALA A 47 -8.99 0.70 3.51
N ILE A 48 -9.38 0.00 4.57
CA ILE A 48 -8.78 0.12 5.90
C ILE A 48 -7.89 -1.10 6.13
N MET A 49 -6.60 -0.88 6.40
CA MET A 49 -5.60 -1.94 6.56
C MET A 49 -4.62 -1.59 7.69
N ILE A 50 -5.14 -1.07 8.80
CA ILE A 50 -4.33 -0.67 9.95
C ILE A 50 -3.58 -1.90 10.47
N GLY A 51 -2.25 -1.83 10.55
CA GLY A 51 -1.45 -2.94 11.08
C GLY A 51 -1.59 -4.27 10.31
N ALA A 52 -2.10 -4.25 9.08
CA ALA A 52 -2.23 -5.48 8.28
C ALA A 52 -0.83 -6.04 7.95
N ASN A 53 -0.68 -7.36 8.05
CA ASN A 53 0.57 -8.03 7.69
C ASN A 53 0.52 -8.48 6.24
N LEU A 54 1.17 -7.74 5.35
CA LEU A 54 1.25 -7.96 3.92
C LEU A 54 2.64 -8.45 3.48
N GLN A 55 3.49 -8.95 4.39
CA GLN A 55 4.86 -9.33 4.03
C GLN A 55 4.90 -10.28 2.84
N GLY A 56 5.71 -9.95 1.84
CA GLY A 56 5.87 -10.74 0.61
C GLY A 56 4.62 -10.85 -0.27
N ALA A 57 3.54 -10.12 0.01
CA ALA A 57 2.36 -10.10 -0.84
C ALA A 57 2.66 -9.48 -2.22
N SER A 58 1.89 -9.92 -3.22
CA SER A 58 1.94 -9.36 -4.57
C SER A 58 0.81 -8.35 -4.72
N LEU A 59 1.16 -7.08 -4.97
CA LEU A 59 0.25 -5.93 -5.05
C LEU A 59 0.46 -5.15 -6.36
N ASN A 60 0.87 -5.85 -7.42
CA ASN A 60 1.16 -5.23 -8.71
C ASN A 60 -0.13 -4.73 -9.36
N ASN A 61 -0.12 -3.51 -9.89
CA ASN A 61 -1.28 -2.83 -10.48
C ASN A 61 -2.48 -2.68 -9.51
N THR A 62 -2.26 -2.78 -8.20
CA THR A 62 -3.31 -2.60 -7.19
C THR A 62 -3.65 -1.11 -7.03
N LEU A 63 -4.94 -0.79 -6.87
CA LEU A 63 -5.39 0.56 -6.55
C LEU A 63 -5.51 0.73 -5.04
N LEU A 64 -4.67 1.58 -4.46
CA LEU A 64 -4.64 1.93 -3.03
C LEU A 64 -4.89 3.42 -2.79
N CYS A 65 -5.53 4.08 -3.76
CA CYS A 65 -5.87 5.49 -3.68
C CYS A 65 -6.66 5.78 -2.40
N ARG A 66 -6.17 6.72 -1.60
CA ARG A 66 -6.77 7.12 -0.30
C ARG A 66 -6.94 5.97 0.70
N ALA A 67 -6.21 4.85 0.57
CA ALA A 67 -6.22 3.77 1.54
C ALA A 67 -5.66 4.24 2.90
N PHE A 68 -6.17 3.68 3.99
CA PHE A 68 -5.70 3.94 5.34
C PHE A 68 -4.92 2.73 5.87
N MET A 69 -3.60 2.86 5.91
CA MET A 69 -2.66 1.75 6.16
C MET A 69 -1.58 2.10 7.19
N PRO A 70 -1.85 2.84 8.28
CA PRO A 70 -0.82 3.10 9.28
C PRO A 70 -0.37 1.78 9.92
N PHE A 71 0.94 1.68 10.19
CA PHE A 71 1.57 0.50 10.80
C PHE A 71 1.48 -0.80 9.98
N ALA A 72 1.00 -0.75 8.72
CA ALA A 72 0.95 -1.93 7.88
C ALA A 72 2.36 -2.46 7.59
N ASP A 73 2.50 -3.78 7.55
CA ASP A 73 3.77 -4.43 7.21
C ASP A 73 3.77 -4.85 5.74
N LEU A 74 4.42 -4.05 4.91
CA LEU A 74 4.58 -4.24 3.48
C LEU A 74 6.00 -4.72 3.12
N SER A 75 6.78 -5.25 4.07
CA SER A 75 8.16 -5.61 3.77
C SER A 75 8.27 -6.75 2.76
N GLY A 76 9.22 -6.63 1.83
CA GLY A 76 9.44 -7.60 0.75
C GLY A 76 8.29 -7.71 -0.26
N THR A 77 7.34 -6.77 -0.27
CA THR A 77 6.23 -6.78 -1.23
C THR A 77 6.68 -6.35 -2.63
N THR A 78 5.93 -6.79 -3.65
CA THR A 78 6.02 -6.21 -5.00
C THR A 78 4.87 -5.24 -5.22
N LEU A 79 5.21 -3.98 -5.55
CA LEU A 79 4.30 -2.85 -5.63
C LEU A 79 4.47 -2.13 -6.98
N LEU A 80 4.68 -2.90 -8.05
CA LEU A 80 4.87 -2.34 -9.38
C LEU A 80 3.55 -1.80 -9.90
N ASN A 81 3.55 -0.55 -10.36
CA ASN A 81 2.38 0.18 -10.86
C ASN A 81 1.25 0.33 -9.84
N THR A 82 1.53 0.14 -8.55
CA THR A 82 0.55 0.33 -7.47
C THR A 82 0.25 1.82 -7.30
N ASP A 83 -1.03 2.17 -7.19
CA ASP A 83 -1.43 3.56 -6.97
C ASP A 83 -1.69 3.84 -5.49
N PHE A 84 -0.75 4.50 -4.82
CA PHE A 84 -0.89 4.97 -3.43
C PHE A 84 -1.29 6.45 -3.35
N SER A 85 -1.86 7.04 -4.40
CA SER A 85 -2.18 8.47 -4.39
C SER A 85 -3.09 8.81 -3.20
N HIS A 86 -2.64 9.76 -2.37
CA HIS A 86 -3.28 10.17 -1.11
C HIS A 86 -3.47 9.06 -0.06
N ALA A 87 -2.78 7.93 -0.17
CA ALA A 87 -2.78 6.89 0.86
C ALA A 87 -2.07 7.36 2.13
N LYS A 88 -2.46 6.78 3.26
CA LYS A 88 -1.90 7.05 4.58
C LYS A 88 -1.09 5.84 5.04
N LEU A 89 0.24 5.93 4.97
CA LEU A 89 1.22 4.88 5.22
C LEU A 89 2.12 5.22 6.44
N MET A 90 1.64 6.05 7.36
CA MET A 90 2.44 6.49 8.51
C MET A 90 2.93 5.29 9.32
N ALA A 91 4.23 5.29 9.63
CA ALA A 91 4.90 4.20 10.33
C ALA A 91 4.74 2.79 9.70
N ALA A 92 4.41 2.70 8.40
CA ALA A 92 4.38 1.43 7.69
C ALA A 92 5.80 0.87 7.50
N ASN A 93 5.93 -0.45 7.51
CA ASN A 93 7.18 -1.13 7.18
C ASN A 93 7.24 -1.39 5.68
N LEU A 94 8.10 -0.67 4.96
CA LEU A 94 8.31 -0.83 3.51
C LEU A 94 9.65 -1.48 3.18
N ARG A 95 10.37 -2.02 4.18
CA ARG A 95 11.71 -2.58 3.98
C ARG A 95 11.72 -3.62 2.86
N ASP A 96 12.72 -3.53 1.99
CA ASP A 96 12.91 -4.45 0.86
C ASP A 96 11.74 -4.51 -0.14
N ALA A 97 10.76 -3.60 -0.06
CA ALA A 97 9.66 -3.54 -1.01
C ALA A 97 10.12 -2.97 -2.37
N ASP A 98 9.55 -3.48 -3.47
CA ASP A 98 9.82 -2.96 -4.82
C ASP A 98 8.70 -2.04 -5.30
N MET A 99 8.96 -0.73 -5.27
CA MET A 99 8.01 0.33 -5.60
C MET A 99 8.45 1.16 -6.82
N ARG A 100 9.36 0.67 -7.68
CA ARG A 100 10.00 1.46 -8.76
C ARG A 100 9.05 2.15 -9.73
N THR A 101 7.81 1.70 -9.84
CA THR A 101 6.78 2.29 -10.71
C THR A 101 5.50 2.64 -9.95
N ALA A 102 5.55 2.67 -8.62
CA ALA A 102 4.41 3.05 -7.79
C ALA A 102 4.12 4.56 -7.90
N ARG A 103 2.84 4.94 -7.80
CA ARG A 103 2.41 6.34 -7.73
C ARG A 103 2.23 6.74 -6.27
N LEU A 104 2.95 7.76 -5.81
CA LEU A 104 2.94 8.23 -4.42
C LEU A 104 2.39 9.65 -4.26
N GLU A 105 1.65 10.17 -5.24
CA GLU A 105 1.19 11.55 -5.24
C GLU A 105 0.34 11.85 -4.00
N GLY A 106 0.82 12.75 -3.15
CA GLY A 106 0.13 13.11 -1.91
C GLY A 106 0.02 12.00 -0.86
N ALA A 107 0.75 10.88 -1.01
CA ALA A 107 0.83 9.84 0.01
C ALA A 107 1.55 10.36 1.26
N ASP A 108 1.08 9.95 2.44
CA ASP A 108 1.71 10.26 3.72
C ASP A 108 2.56 9.07 4.18
N LEU A 109 3.88 9.25 4.13
CA LEU A 109 4.90 8.26 4.50
C LEU A 109 5.61 8.63 5.81
N GLN A 110 5.04 9.50 6.65
CA GLN A 110 5.71 9.93 7.88
C GLN A 110 6.09 8.74 8.76
N GLY A 111 7.39 8.61 9.07
CA GLY A 111 7.93 7.52 9.89
C GLY A 111 7.94 6.14 9.24
N ALA A 112 7.63 6.04 7.94
CA ALA A 112 7.70 4.76 7.23
C ALA A 112 9.15 4.26 7.14
N MET A 113 9.34 2.95 7.36
CA MET A 113 10.67 2.33 7.36
C MET A 113 11.02 1.84 5.96
N THR A 114 12.05 2.43 5.33
CA THR A 114 12.35 2.23 3.89
C THR A 114 13.71 1.57 3.60
N GLY A 115 14.31 0.91 4.59
CA GLY A 115 15.58 0.20 4.40
C GLY A 115 15.49 -0.85 3.30
N GLY A 116 16.32 -0.74 2.25
CA GLY A 116 16.28 -1.67 1.11
C GLY A 116 15.13 -1.45 0.12
N THR A 117 14.20 -0.52 0.38
CA THR A 117 13.08 -0.23 -0.54
C THR A 117 13.60 0.31 -1.87
N ARG A 118 13.06 -0.20 -2.98
CA ARG A 118 13.34 0.32 -4.32
C ARG A 118 12.29 1.37 -4.67
N LEU A 119 12.60 2.64 -4.46
CA LEU A 119 11.67 3.76 -4.67
C LEU A 119 11.41 4.05 -6.17
N PRO A 120 10.28 4.69 -6.52
CA PRO A 120 10.07 5.23 -7.86
C PRO A 120 11.19 6.19 -8.28
N ASP A 121 11.46 6.26 -9.58
CA ASP A 121 12.40 7.24 -10.08
C ASP A 121 11.96 8.68 -9.70
N SER A 122 12.94 9.44 -9.24
CA SER A 122 12.84 10.84 -8.76
C SER A 122 12.26 11.83 -9.79
N SER A 123 12.14 11.42 -11.05
CA SER A 123 11.47 12.16 -12.12
C SER A 123 9.95 12.23 -11.94
N THR A 124 9.37 11.35 -11.10
CA THR A 124 7.97 11.44 -10.68
C THR A 124 7.82 12.48 -9.58
N LYS A 125 7.23 13.63 -9.92
CA LYS A 125 7.00 14.82 -9.06
C LYS A 125 6.12 14.60 -7.81
N ALA A 126 5.91 13.36 -7.39
CA ALA A 126 5.14 13.01 -6.21
C ALA A 126 5.94 13.32 -4.94
N SER A 127 5.88 14.59 -4.53
CA SER A 127 6.00 15.01 -3.13
C SER A 127 7.24 14.50 -2.38
N LEU A 128 8.40 14.98 -2.81
CA LEU A 128 9.67 15.04 -2.05
C LEU A 128 9.56 15.94 -0.81
N LYS A 129 8.52 15.82 0.01
CA LYS A 129 8.40 16.58 1.26
C LYS A 129 8.81 15.83 2.52
N MET A 130 9.12 14.53 2.47
CA MET A 130 9.47 13.76 3.68
C MET A 130 10.41 12.56 3.51
N VAL A 131 11.18 12.43 2.42
CA VAL A 131 12.26 11.42 2.35
C VAL A 131 13.66 12.04 2.52
N VAL A 132 13.77 13.38 2.42
CA VAL A 132 15.06 14.08 2.35
C VAL A 132 15.74 14.28 3.71
N ILE A 133 15.10 13.99 4.85
CA ILE A 133 15.71 14.29 6.17
C ILE A 133 16.53 13.11 6.75
N GLU A 134 16.38 11.86 6.31
CA GLU A 134 17.20 10.75 6.85
C GLU A 134 18.23 10.16 5.87
N ILE A 135 18.15 10.46 4.57
CA ILE A 135 19.13 9.99 3.57
C ILE A 135 20.20 11.05 3.31
N LEU A 136 20.83 11.55 4.38
CA LEU A 136 22.12 12.25 4.29
C LEU A 136 23.28 11.40 4.84
N VAL A 137 23.07 10.09 5.07
CA VAL A 137 24.09 9.20 5.67
C VAL A 137 24.70 8.18 4.70
N ILE A 138 24.20 8.04 3.46
CA ILE A 138 24.81 7.10 2.48
C ILE A 138 25.25 7.84 1.22
N ARG A 139 26.10 8.85 1.37
CA ARG A 139 27.14 9.24 0.39
C ARG A 139 28.33 9.85 1.13
N ARG A 140 29.18 8.99 1.70
CA ARG A 140 30.63 9.18 1.68
C ARG A 140 31.22 8.02 0.90
#